data_AF-A0A8H5K6Y6-F1
#
_entry.id   AF-A0A8H5K6Y6-F1
#
_cell.length_a   1.000
_cell.length_b   1.000
_cell.length_c   1.000
_cell.angle_alpha   90.00
_cell.angle_beta   90.00
_cell.angle_gamma   90.00
#
_symmetry.space_group_name_H-M   'P 1'
#
loop_
_entity.id
_entity.type
_entity.pdbx_description
1 polymer ?
#
loop_
_entity_poly.entity_id
_entity_poly.type
_entity_poly.pdbx_seq_one_letter_code
_entity_poly.pdbx_strand_id
1 'polypeptide(L)'
;MTNATVSQILDIVPDGDIILVVGPDKTKLRVKSMLLMAASKPFLAMLRLNWKEGHDMQQQNGPHEVSLPDDNATAMEIICAVIHFQNDKIPQTLPASDVLAVALAADKYDFLNAI
;
A
#
# COMPACT_ATOMS: atom_id res chain seq x y z
N MET A 1 17.92 -0.96 -27.10
CA MET A 1 17.48 0.18 -26.26
C MET A 1 16.18 -0.26 -25.61
N THR A 2 16.22 -0.67 -24.36
CA THR A 2 15.03 -1.12 -23.62
C THR A 2 14.24 0.12 -23.19
N ASN A 3 13.04 0.32 -23.76
CA ASN A 3 12.10 1.31 -23.26
C ASN A 3 11.80 0.98 -21.80
N ALA A 4 12.31 1.79 -20.88
CA ALA A 4 11.89 1.75 -19.49
C ALA A 4 10.42 2.16 -19.47
N THR A 5 9.52 1.19 -19.33
CA THR A 5 8.12 1.45 -19.05
C THR A 5 8.08 2.26 -17.75
N VAL A 6 7.68 3.53 -17.84
CA VAL A 6 7.45 4.35 -16.67
C VAL A 6 6.30 3.67 -15.91
N SER A 7 6.63 3.00 -14.80
CA SER A 7 5.63 2.40 -13.92
C SER A 7 4.76 3.55 -13.40
N GLN A 8 3.48 3.56 -13.79
CA GLN A 8 2.55 4.59 -13.36
C GLN A 8 2.27 4.40 -11.86
N ILE A 9 2.35 5.50 -11.11
CA ILE A 9 1.97 5.50 -9.70
C ILE A 9 0.46 5.65 -9.65
N LEU A 10 -0.20 4.69 -9.01
CA LEU A 10 -1.61 4.77 -8.70
C LEU A 10 -1.79 5.56 -7.40
N ASP A 11 -2.37 6.75 -7.51
CA ASP A 11 -2.70 7.59 -6.35
C ASP A 11 -4.00 7.10 -5.70
N ILE A 12 -3.85 6.34 -4.61
CA ILE A 12 -4.99 6.09 -3.71
C ILE A 12 -5.41 7.42 -3.09
N VAL A 13 -4.42 8.16 -2.58
CA VAL A 13 -4.54 9.56 -2.14
C VAL A 13 -3.41 10.42 -2.75
N PRO A 14 -3.72 11.56 -3.40
CA PRO A 14 -2.71 12.38 -4.10
C PRO A 14 -1.63 12.99 -3.18
N ASP A 15 -1.95 13.25 -1.91
CA ASP A 15 -1.04 13.82 -0.91
C ASP A 15 -0.35 12.75 -0.05
N GLY A 16 -0.34 11.50 -0.51
CA GLY A 16 0.35 10.40 0.14
C GLY A 16 1.84 10.66 0.33
N ASP A 17 2.36 10.23 1.47
CA ASP A 17 3.74 10.44 1.94
C ASP A 17 4.61 9.19 1.77
N ILE A 18 4.02 8.05 1.38
CA ILE A 18 4.73 6.84 1.00
C ILE A 18 4.17 6.23 -0.29
N ILE A 19 4.99 5.41 -0.95
CA ILE A 19 4.63 4.57 -2.09
C ILE A 19 4.84 3.12 -1.68
N LEU A 20 3.80 2.30 -1.69
CA LEU A 20 3.94 0.85 -1.60
C LEU A 20 4.31 0.30 -2.98
N VAL A 21 5.40 -0.47 -3.06
CA VAL A 21 5.83 -1.17 -4.29
C VAL A 21 5.47 -2.64 -4.12
N VAL A 22 4.34 -3.04 -4.72
CA VAL A 22 3.66 -4.30 -4.40
C VAL A 22 3.81 -5.32 -5.52
N GLY A 23 4.11 -6.56 -5.12
CA GLY A 23 4.14 -7.71 -6.01
C GLY A 23 5.31 -7.73 -6.99
N PRO A 24 5.41 -8.80 -7.81
CA PRO A 24 6.49 -8.99 -8.77
C PRO A 24 6.50 -7.92 -9.88
N ASP A 25 5.33 -7.40 -10.23
CA ASP A 25 5.17 -6.35 -11.25
C ASP A 25 5.48 -4.94 -10.73
N LYS A 26 5.81 -4.81 -9.44
CA LYS A 26 6.16 -3.54 -8.78
C LYS A 26 5.08 -2.48 -8.96
N THR A 27 3.82 -2.87 -8.74
CA THR A 27 2.69 -1.95 -8.72
C THR A 27 2.92 -0.88 -7.66
N LYS A 28 2.90 0.40 -8.06
CA LYS A 28 3.17 1.52 -7.16
C LYS A 28 1.88 2.14 -6.67
N LEU A 29 1.61 2.04 -5.37
CA LEU A 29 0.44 2.62 -4.72
C LEU A 29 0.85 3.78 -3.82
N ARG A 30 0.42 5.00 -4.13
CA ARG A 30 0.68 6.16 -3.27
C ARG A 30 -0.40 6.29 -2.20
N VAL A 31 0.03 6.31 -0.94
CA VAL A 31 -0.85 6.20 0.23
C VAL A 31 -0.37 7.11 1.38
N LYS A 32 -1.22 7.28 2.40
CA LYS A 32 -0.90 7.97 3.65
C LYS A 32 -0.45 6.97 4.72
N SER A 33 0.81 7.06 5.13
CA SER A 33 1.43 6.20 6.13
C SER A 33 0.64 6.15 7.45
N MET A 34 0.16 7.32 7.90
CA MET A 34 -0.56 7.47 9.17
C MET A 34 -1.81 6.58 9.25
N LEU A 35 -2.58 6.47 8.16
CA LEU A 35 -3.80 5.66 8.16
C LEU A 35 -3.48 4.16 8.19
N LEU A 36 -2.47 3.72 7.43
CA LEU A 36 -2.01 2.33 7.48
C LEU A 36 -1.49 1.95 8.88
N MET A 37 -0.69 2.80 9.50
CA MET A 37 -0.17 2.56 10.85
C MET A 37 -1.28 2.54 11.92
N ALA A 38 -2.30 3.38 11.77
CA ALA A 38 -3.44 3.40 12.68
C ALA A 38 -4.28 2.11 12.56
N ALA A 39 -4.38 1.56 11.34
CA ALA A 39 -5.18 0.39 11.05
C ALA A 39 -4.44 -0.95 11.18
N SER A 40 -3.10 -0.96 11.22
CA SER A 40 -2.29 -2.19 11.21
C SER A 40 -1.05 -2.11 12.12
N LYS A 41 -0.95 -3.05 13.07
CA LYS A 41 0.24 -3.17 13.92
C LYS A 41 1.50 -3.56 13.12
N PRO A 42 1.44 -4.50 12.15
CA PRO A 42 2.56 -4.76 11.25
C PRO A 42 3.05 -3.52 10.49
N PHE A 43 2.15 -2.74 9.89
CA PHE A 43 2.55 -1.50 9.21
C PHE A 43 3.11 -0.45 10.17
N LEU A 44 2.54 -0.34 11.38
CA LEU A 44 3.10 0.51 12.44
C LEU A 44 4.54 0.11 12.79
N ALA A 45 4.82 -1.18 12.95
CA ALA A 45 6.16 -1.66 13.25
C ALA A 45 7.12 -1.41 12.09
N MET A 46 6.73 -1.77 10.87
CA MET A 46 7.53 -1.63 9.65
C MET A 46 7.90 -0.16 9.38
N LEU A 47 6.92 0.74 9.40
CA LEU A 47 7.14 2.15 9.07
C LEU A 47 7.92 2.90 10.17
N ARG A 48 7.74 2.52 11.44
CA ARG A 48 8.54 3.10 12.54
C ARG A 48 10.01 2.67 12.50
N LEU A 49 10.30 1.44 12.05
CA LEU A 49 11.69 0.99 11.88
C LEU A 49 12.37 1.81 10.78
N ASN A 50 11.72 1.96 9.62
CA ASN A 50 12.25 2.73 8.50
C ASN A 50 12.56 4.20 8.91
N TRP A 51 11.71 4.80 9.76
CA TRP A 51 11.99 6.15 10.28
C TRP A 51 13.14 6.21 11.29
N LYS A 52 13.32 5.19 12.13
CA LYS A 52 14.44 5.14 13.08
C LYS A 52 15.79 4.91 12.41
N GLU A 53 15.80 4.27 11.24
CA GLU A 53 17.01 4.00 10.46
C GLU A 53 17.57 5.25 9.74
N GLY A 54 17.02 6.44 10.00
CA GLY A 54 17.58 7.69 9.50
C GLY A 54 17.17 8.02 8.07
N HIS A 55 16.12 7.37 7.55
CA HIS A 55 15.37 7.90 6.42
C HIS A 55 14.57 9.12 6.88
N ASP A 56 15.27 10.23 7.14
CA ASP A 56 14.65 11.52 7.42
C ASP A 56 13.76 11.86 6.21
N MET A 57 12.44 11.77 6.39
CA MET A 57 11.47 12.09 5.35
C MET A 57 11.65 13.53 4.81
N GLN A 58 12.34 14.38 5.57
CA GLN A 58 12.67 15.76 5.18
C GLN A 58 13.80 15.87 4.15
N GLN A 59 14.63 14.84 3.94
CA GLN A 59 15.78 14.91 3.02
C GLN A 59 15.56 14.22 1.67
N GLN A 60 14.46 13.49 1.49
CA GLN A 60 14.11 12.88 0.20
C GLN A 60 13.14 13.80 -0.56
N ASN A 61 13.49 14.17 -1.80
CA ASN A 61 12.59 14.88 -2.73
C ASN A 61 11.49 13.92 -3.22
N GLY A 62 10.54 13.55 -2.36
CA GLY A 62 9.38 12.74 -2.74
C GLY A 62 8.93 11.73 -1.67
N PRO A 63 7.80 11.05 -1.91
CA PRO A 63 7.28 10.02 -1.01
C PRO A 63 8.23 8.81 -0.94
N HIS A 64 8.34 8.23 0.26
CA HIS A 64 9.24 7.11 0.53
C HIS A 64 8.70 5.78 -0.01
N GLU A 65 9.52 4.98 -0.69
CA GLU A 65 9.11 3.67 -1.22
C GLU A 65 9.24 2.56 -0.17
N VAL A 66 8.21 1.73 -0.02
CA VAL A 66 8.16 0.55 0.85
C VAL A 66 7.90 -0.69 -0.01
N SER A 67 8.84 -1.63 -0.01
CA SER A 67 8.80 -2.81 -0.87
C SER A 67 8.00 -3.96 -0.25
N LEU A 68 7.00 -4.46 -0.97
CA LEU A 68 6.11 -5.57 -0.60
C LEU A 68 6.07 -6.63 -1.73
N PRO A 69 7.20 -7.30 -2.03
CA PRO A 69 7.35 -8.08 -3.26
C PRO A 69 6.49 -9.35 -3.31
N ASP A 70 6.14 -9.90 -2.15
CA ASP A 70 5.39 -11.16 -2.03
C ASP A 70 3.87 -10.93 -1.88
N ASP A 71 3.42 -9.67 -1.92
CA ASP A 71 2.02 -9.31 -1.71
C ASP A 71 1.26 -9.19 -3.04
N ASN A 72 -0.04 -9.50 -2.98
CA ASN A 72 -0.93 -9.36 -4.12
C ASN A 72 -1.29 -7.88 -4.33
N ALA A 73 -0.95 -7.33 -5.50
CA ALA A 73 -1.16 -5.92 -5.82
C ALA A 73 -2.63 -5.50 -5.77
N THR A 74 -3.54 -6.31 -6.33
CA THR A 74 -4.99 -6.04 -6.33
C THR A 74 -5.57 -6.03 -4.92
N ALA A 75 -5.22 -7.03 -4.11
CA ALA A 75 -5.64 -7.06 -2.71
C ALA A 75 -5.13 -5.83 -1.95
N MET A 76 -3.89 -5.44 -2.21
CA MET A 76 -3.29 -4.30 -1.51
C MET A 76 -3.87 -2.96 -1.95
N GLU A 77 -4.21 -2.81 -3.23
CA GLU A 77 -4.96 -1.68 -3.76
C GLU A 77 -6.33 -1.54 -3.10
N ILE A 78 -7.11 -2.63 -3.02
CA ILE A 78 -8.43 -2.66 -2.39
C ILE A 78 -8.34 -2.28 -0.91
N ILE A 79 -7.44 -2.92 -0.15
CA ILE A 79 -7.24 -2.60 1.27
C ILE A 79 -6.83 -1.14 1.44
N CYS A 80 -5.90 -0.64 0.62
CA CYS A 80 -5.50 0.76 0.70
C CYS A 80 -6.68 1.69 0.40
N ALA A 81 -7.50 1.39 -0.60
CA ALA A 81 -8.71 2.15 -0.88
C ALA A 81 -9.66 2.19 0.33
N VAL A 82 -9.90 1.05 1.00
CA VAL A 82 -10.73 0.99 2.21
C VAL A 82 -10.16 1.84 3.34
N ILE A 83 -8.89 1.63 3.69
CA ILE A 83 -8.23 2.35 4.80
C ILE A 83 -8.19 3.86 4.56
N HIS A 84 -8.19 4.30 3.30
CA HIS A 84 -8.17 5.72 2.92
C HIS A 84 -9.57 6.27 2.60
N PHE A 85 -10.64 5.53 2.92
CA PHE A 85 -12.03 5.90 2.66
C PHE A 85 -12.34 6.21 1.19
N GLN A 86 -11.63 5.56 0.25
CA GLN A 86 -11.82 5.65 -1.20
C GLN A 86 -12.68 4.49 -1.72
N ASN A 87 -13.72 4.12 -0.96
CA ASN A 87 -14.57 2.95 -1.24
C ASN A 87 -15.29 3.05 -2.59
N ASP A 88 -15.51 4.26 -3.09
CA ASP A 88 -16.09 4.56 -4.39
C ASP A 88 -15.20 4.10 -5.57
N LYS A 89 -13.90 3.93 -5.33
CA LYS A 89 -12.95 3.40 -6.33
C LYS A 89 -12.90 1.88 -6.37
N ILE A 90 -13.52 1.19 -5.41
CA ILE A 90 -13.54 -0.28 -5.35
C ILE A 90 -14.67 -0.80 -6.24
N PRO A 91 -14.42 -1.78 -7.13
CA PRO A 91 -15.48 -2.41 -7.91
C PRO A 91 -16.57 -2.99 -7.00
N GLN A 92 -17.84 -2.78 -7.37
CA GLN A 92 -18.97 -3.33 -6.60
C GLN A 92 -19.01 -4.86 -6.57
N THR A 93 -18.34 -5.51 -7.52
CA THR A 93 -18.24 -6.96 -7.62
C THR A 93 -16.78 -7.35 -7.74
N LEU A 94 -16.36 -8.28 -6.90
CA LEU A 94 -15.01 -8.84 -6.92
C LEU A 94 -15.06 -10.34 -7.27
N PRO A 95 -14.13 -10.85 -8.09
CA PRO A 95 -13.89 -12.28 -8.20
C PRO A 95 -13.63 -12.92 -6.83
N ALA A 96 -14.07 -14.18 -6.65
CA ALA A 96 -13.84 -14.89 -5.39
C ALA A 96 -12.35 -15.02 -5.03
N SER A 97 -11.47 -15.09 -6.04
CA SER A 97 -10.01 -15.07 -5.86
C SER A 97 -9.52 -13.79 -5.18
N ASP A 98 -10.10 -12.65 -5.55
CA ASP A 98 -9.67 -11.34 -5.07
C ASP A 98 -10.19 -11.11 -3.66
N VAL A 99 -11.41 -11.56 -3.38
CA VAL A 99 -11.96 -11.59 -2.01
C VAL A 99 -11.07 -12.42 -1.08
N LEU A 100 -10.65 -13.62 -1.51
CA LEU A 100 -9.73 -14.45 -0.74
C LEU A 100 -8.37 -13.77 -0.56
N ALA A 101 -7.82 -13.15 -1.61
CA ALA A 101 -6.54 -12.45 -1.54
C ALA A 101 -6.60 -11.26 -0.56
N VAL A 102 -7.70 -10.50 -0.56
CA VAL A 102 -7.96 -9.43 0.43
C VAL A 102 -8.03 -10.01 1.84
N ALA A 103 -8.77 -11.11 2.06
CA ALA A 103 -8.86 -11.73 3.38
C ALA A 103 -7.49 -12.19 3.91
N LEU A 104 -6.67 -12.81 3.06
CA LEU A 104 -5.31 -13.24 3.42
C LEU A 104 -4.40 -12.06 3.74
N ALA A 105 -4.44 -10.99 2.95
CA ALA A 105 -3.65 -9.79 3.19
C ALA A 105 -4.12 -9.05 4.47
N ALA A 106 -5.43 -8.99 4.70
CA ALA A 106 -6.01 -8.40 5.89
C ALA A 106 -5.57 -9.14 7.17
N ASP A 107 -5.56 -10.48 7.14
CA ASP A 107 -5.05 -11.30 8.24
C ASP A 107 -3.53 -11.08 8.44
N LYS A 108 -2.74 -11.18 7.37
CA LYS A 108 -1.28 -10.98 7.39
C LYS A 108 -0.88 -9.64 8.04
N TYR A 109 -1.61 -8.58 7.71
CA TYR A 109 -1.31 -7.23 8.17
C TYR A 109 -2.20 -6.75 9.33
N ASP A 110 -2.98 -7.62 9.98
CA ASP A 110 -3.84 -7.26 11.12
C ASP A 110 -4.82 -6.10 10.82
N PHE A 111 -5.43 -6.09 9.64
CA PHE A 111 -6.44 -5.10 9.23
C PHE A 111 -7.89 -5.54 9.54
N LEU A 112 -8.09 -6.68 10.19
CA LEU A 112 -9.42 -7.30 10.38
C LEU A 112 -10.44 -6.42 11.14
N ASN A 113 -10.00 -5.43 11.92
CA ASN A 113 -10.89 -4.49 12.62
C ASN A 113 -11.15 -3.20 11.81
N ALA A 114 -10.52 -3.04 10.66
CA ALA A 114 -10.55 -1.83 9.85
C ALA A 114 -11.25 -2.02 8.48
N ILE A 115 -11.46 -3.28 8.06
CA ILE A 115 -12.03 -3.66 6.76
C ILE A 115 -13.32 -4.46 6.99
#